data_AF-A0AAU3J7F4-F1
#
_entry.id   AF-A0AAU3J7F4-F1
#
_cell.length_a   1.000
_cell.length_b   1.000
_cell.length_c   1.000
_cell.angle_alpha   90.00
_cell.angle_beta   90.00
_cell.angle_gamma   90.00
#
_symmetry.space_group_name_H-M   'P 1'
#
loop_
_entity.id
_entity.type
_entity.pdbx_description
1 polymer ?
#
loop_
_entity_poly.entity_id
_entity_poly.type
_entity_poly.pdbx_seq_one_letter_code
_entity_poly.pdbx_strand_id
1 'polypeptide(L)'
;MRKKTTAVLFAAAVLLTGCSGAGDDDGARASAAPDSSIAPKSSSLTADLALPVESYVFSESDMGLLTHAMNDLARDCMKAKGFDYRPDETDTPDIGVVDRRYGIANSYTAATYGYHFPTPRTGRANVQALGEAGRIALSGKPRADGRLDPDGGCVGEAKRRLAGDKGTFGPDEIARRINMDSYVRSEKDPRVLAAFRGWSSCMAARGYRYGSPMDAIDDPRFGKATAESTEISTARADVECKKKTGLVRTWFDVESAMQQSEIDKNAESLARIKRHKEDQLKRAAAEIGESR
;
A
#
# COMPACT_ATOMS: atom_id res chain seq x y z
N MET A 1 -38.59 58.27 42.19
CA MET A 1 -39.87 57.53 42.16
C MET A 1 -39.69 56.27 41.31
N ARG A 2 -40.00 55.10 41.88
CA ARG A 2 -40.14 53.82 41.15
C ARG A 2 -41.39 53.85 40.28
N LYS A 3 -41.39 53.13 39.15
CA LYS A 3 -42.44 52.16 38.79
C LYS A 3 -42.01 51.29 37.60
N LYS A 4 -42.21 49.99 37.79
CA LYS A 4 -42.16 48.90 36.79
C LYS A 4 -43.51 48.88 36.04
N THR A 5 -43.54 48.45 34.76
CA THR A 5 -44.46 47.40 34.28
C THR A 5 -44.17 46.94 32.85
N THR A 6 -44.38 45.64 32.67
CA THR A 6 -44.33 44.72 31.53
C THR A 6 -45.40 44.97 30.44
N ALA A 7 -45.15 44.61 29.17
CA ALA A 7 -46.03 43.77 28.32
C ALA A 7 -45.62 43.67 26.82
N VAL A 8 -45.37 42.41 26.44
CA VAL A 8 -45.47 41.67 25.17
C VAL A 8 -46.42 42.21 24.06
N LEU A 9 -46.02 42.18 22.77
CA LEU A 9 -46.63 41.34 21.70
C LEU A 9 -46.04 41.55 20.27
N PHE A 10 -46.11 40.45 19.50
CA PHE A 10 -45.68 40.14 18.13
C PHE A 10 -46.14 41.09 17.01
N ALA A 11 -45.32 41.24 15.95
CA ALA A 11 -45.77 41.22 14.56
C ALA A 11 -44.59 40.99 13.59
N ALA A 12 -44.79 40.06 12.65
CA ALA A 12 -43.86 39.62 11.62
C ALA A 12 -43.68 40.64 10.48
N ALA A 13 -42.48 40.72 9.91
CA ALA A 13 -42.23 41.30 8.60
C ALA A 13 -41.31 40.38 7.79
N VAL A 14 -41.90 39.74 6.80
CA VAL A 14 -41.26 39.00 5.71
C VAL A 14 -40.59 40.02 4.79
N LEU A 15 -39.29 39.87 4.54
CA LEU A 15 -38.62 40.51 3.42
C LEU A 15 -37.92 39.44 2.58
N LEU A 16 -38.48 39.22 1.40
CA LEU A 16 -37.91 38.49 0.27
C LEU A 16 -36.84 39.36 -0.38
N THR A 17 -35.62 38.85 -0.48
CA THR A 17 -34.64 39.25 -1.51
C THR A 17 -33.93 38.00 -2.01
N GLY A 18 -34.27 37.58 -3.23
CA GLY A 18 -33.49 36.65 -4.02
C GLY A 18 -32.61 37.42 -5.01
N CYS A 19 -31.34 37.02 -5.14
CA CYS A 19 -30.76 36.40 -6.34
C CYS A 19 -29.23 36.58 -6.42
N SER A 20 -28.57 35.45 -6.65
CA SER A 20 -27.43 35.23 -7.55
C SER A 20 -26.03 35.74 -7.20
N GLY A 21 -25.12 34.78 -7.10
CA GLY A 21 -23.95 34.78 -8.00
C GLY A 21 -22.58 34.69 -7.34
N ALA A 22 -21.96 33.51 -7.51
CA ALA A 22 -20.53 33.23 -7.54
C ALA A 22 -19.72 33.46 -6.25
N GLY A 23 -19.55 32.37 -5.49
CA GLY A 23 -18.41 32.22 -4.59
C GLY A 23 -17.22 31.66 -5.36
N ASP A 24 -16.14 32.42 -5.41
CA ASP A 24 -14.80 31.94 -5.72
C ASP A 24 -14.08 31.66 -4.40
N ASP A 25 -14.18 30.41 -3.93
CA ASP A 25 -13.22 29.84 -2.99
C ASP A 25 -12.41 28.79 -3.76
N ASP A 26 -11.43 29.25 -4.54
CA ASP A 26 -10.35 28.43 -5.09
C ASP A 26 -9.38 28.03 -3.95
N GLY A 27 -9.90 27.29 -2.99
CA GLY A 27 -9.10 26.43 -2.13
C GLY A 27 -8.97 25.09 -2.83
N ALA A 28 -7.86 24.89 -3.55
CA ALA A 28 -7.48 23.61 -4.13
C ALA A 28 -7.68 22.49 -3.11
N ARG A 29 -8.82 21.80 -3.21
CA ARG A 29 -9.03 20.49 -2.59
C ARG A 29 -8.07 19.56 -3.32
N ALA A 30 -6.87 19.41 -2.76
CA ALA A 30 -6.16 18.15 -2.86
C ALA A 30 -7.18 17.08 -2.46
N SER A 31 -7.62 16.28 -3.43
CA SER A 31 -8.43 15.11 -3.16
C SER A 31 -7.65 14.25 -2.18
N ALA A 32 -7.96 14.38 -0.89
CA ALA A 32 -7.49 13.47 0.12
C ALA A 32 -8.10 12.12 -0.24
N ALA A 33 -7.27 11.23 -0.80
CA ALA A 33 -7.61 9.82 -0.86
C ALA A 33 -8.03 9.41 0.57
N PRO A 34 -9.13 8.63 0.72
CA PRO A 34 -9.57 8.21 2.04
C PRO A 34 -8.43 7.51 2.76
N ASP A 35 -8.19 7.91 4.01
CA ASP A 35 -7.15 7.34 4.87
C ASP A 35 -7.50 5.87 5.13
N SER A 36 -7.00 4.98 4.26
CA SER A 36 -7.18 3.54 4.30
C SER A 36 -6.23 2.87 5.31
N SER A 37 -5.45 3.66 6.05
CA SER A 37 -4.55 3.13 7.07
C SER A 37 -5.35 2.65 8.28
N ILE A 38 -5.38 1.32 8.48
CA ILE A 38 -6.00 0.68 9.65
C ILE A 38 -5.32 1.13 10.98
N ALA A 39 -4.17 1.81 10.89
CA ALA A 39 -3.38 2.28 12.02
C ALA A 39 -2.88 3.72 11.80
N PRO A 40 -2.91 4.59 12.83
CA PRO A 40 -2.40 5.96 12.70
C PRO A 40 -0.93 6.01 12.30
N LYS A 41 -0.60 6.81 11.27
CA LYS A 41 0.80 7.04 10.84
C LYS A 41 1.66 7.60 11.97
N SER A 42 1.10 8.46 12.83
CA SER A 42 1.79 9.03 14.00
C SER A 42 2.33 8.00 14.99
N SER A 43 1.84 6.77 14.93
CA SER A 43 2.25 5.66 15.79
C SER A 43 3.40 4.83 15.20
N SER A 44 3.82 5.11 13.96
CA SER A 44 4.87 4.39 13.24
C SER A 44 6.23 5.07 13.33
N LEU A 45 7.29 4.26 13.51
CA LEU A 45 8.69 4.71 13.44
C LEU A 45 9.16 5.00 12.00
N THR A 46 8.32 4.74 11.00
CA THR A 46 8.63 4.97 9.58
C THR A 46 7.75 6.06 8.96
N ALA A 47 7.00 6.81 9.77
CA ALA A 47 5.99 7.75 9.29
C ALA A 47 6.55 8.89 8.41
N ASP A 48 7.79 9.28 8.66
CA ASP A 48 8.53 10.34 7.98
C ASP A 48 9.63 9.80 7.06
N LEU A 49 9.68 8.49 6.84
CA LEU A 49 10.73 7.84 6.06
C LEU A 49 10.22 7.52 4.65
N ALA A 50 11.00 7.93 3.65
CA ALA A 50 10.76 7.61 2.24
C ALA A 50 12.08 7.20 1.60
N LEU A 51 12.11 5.99 1.04
CA LEU A 51 13.30 5.43 0.40
C LEU A 51 13.52 6.06 -0.99
N PRO A 52 14.78 6.29 -1.41
CA PRO A 52 15.08 6.86 -2.72
C PRO A 52 14.44 6.10 -3.90
N VAL A 53 14.30 4.77 -3.80
CA VAL A 53 13.74 3.94 -4.87
C VAL A 53 12.22 4.10 -5.05
N GLU A 54 11.49 4.66 -4.09
CA GLU A 54 10.02 4.74 -4.09
C GLU A 54 9.45 5.52 -5.29
N SER A 55 10.22 6.49 -5.82
CA SER A 55 9.82 7.22 -7.02
C SER A 55 9.78 6.36 -8.31
N TYR A 56 10.34 5.15 -8.26
CA TYR A 56 10.53 4.28 -9.42
C TYR A 56 9.78 2.94 -9.31
N VAL A 57 9.22 2.63 -8.15
CA VAL A 57 8.38 1.45 -7.91
C VAL A 57 6.93 1.86 -7.71
N PHE A 58 5.98 0.97 -8.00
CA PHE A 58 4.56 1.20 -7.71
C PHE A 58 4.32 1.10 -6.20
N SER A 59 3.61 2.05 -5.60
CA SER A 59 3.09 1.91 -4.24
C SER A 59 1.95 0.87 -4.20
N GLU A 60 1.51 0.50 -3.00
CA GLU A 60 0.31 -0.35 -2.85
C GLU A 60 -0.93 0.30 -3.48
N SER A 61 -1.12 1.62 -3.27
CA SER A 61 -2.20 2.38 -3.90
C SER A 61 -2.10 2.39 -5.44
N ASP A 62 -0.89 2.55 -5.98
CA ASP A 62 -0.64 2.49 -7.42
C ASP A 62 -0.97 1.10 -7.99
N MET A 63 -0.58 0.03 -7.29
CA MET A 63 -0.89 -1.36 -7.67
C MET A 63 -2.39 -1.66 -7.58
N GLY A 64 -3.09 -1.11 -6.59
CA GLY A 64 -4.54 -1.19 -6.47
C GLY A 64 -5.25 -0.53 -7.67
N LEU A 65 -4.80 0.67 -8.05
CA LEU A 65 -5.32 1.38 -9.23
C LEU A 65 -5.12 0.55 -10.52
N LEU A 66 -3.90 0.04 -10.74
CA LEU A 66 -3.60 -0.81 -11.90
C LEU A 66 -4.45 -2.08 -11.92
N THR A 67 -4.63 -2.72 -10.76
CA THR A 67 -5.41 -3.96 -10.64
C THR A 67 -6.89 -3.72 -10.94
N HIS A 68 -7.47 -2.63 -10.42
CA HIS A 68 -8.85 -2.25 -10.70
C HIS A 68 -9.07 -2.00 -12.20
N ALA A 69 -8.24 -1.16 -12.82
CA ALA A 69 -8.33 -0.88 -14.25
C ALA A 69 -8.14 -2.15 -15.10
N MET A 70 -7.20 -3.03 -14.71
CA MET A 70 -6.98 -4.30 -15.40
C MET A 70 -8.21 -5.23 -15.31
N ASN A 71 -8.86 -5.28 -14.13
CA ASN A 71 -10.06 -6.07 -13.90
C ASN A 71 -11.26 -5.55 -14.71
N ASP A 72 -11.44 -4.23 -14.80
CA ASP A 72 -12.48 -3.60 -15.64
C ASP A 72 -12.31 -3.98 -17.11
N LEU A 73 -11.10 -3.79 -17.65
CA LEU A 73 -10.77 -4.16 -19.03
C LEU A 73 -10.94 -5.65 -19.31
N ALA A 74 -10.51 -6.51 -18.37
CA ALA A 74 -10.64 -7.96 -18.51
C ALA A 74 -12.12 -8.38 -18.49
N ARG A 75 -12.95 -7.77 -17.65
CA ARG A 75 -14.40 -7.99 -17.61
C ARG A 75 -15.07 -7.63 -18.93
N ASP A 76 -14.74 -6.48 -19.50
CA ASP A 76 -15.33 -6.05 -20.77
C ASP A 76 -14.93 -6.94 -21.95
N CYS A 77 -13.66 -7.35 -22.00
CA CYS A 77 -13.19 -8.33 -22.97
C CYS A 77 -13.90 -9.68 -22.82
N MET A 78 -14.06 -10.17 -21.58
CA MET A 78 -14.75 -11.43 -21.31
C MET A 78 -16.23 -11.38 -21.72
N LYS A 79 -16.90 -10.27 -21.43
CA LYS A 79 -18.28 -10.01 -21.87
C LYS A 79 -18.40 -10.02 -23.39
N ALA A 80 -17.46 -9.38 -24.10
CA ALA A 80 -17.41 -9.41 -25.57
C ALA A 80 -17.19 -10.82 -26.14
N LYS A 81 -16.53 -11.71 -25.37
CA LYS A 81 -16.34 -13.13 -25.70
C LYS A 81 -17.48 -14.04 -25.23
N GLY A 82 -18.55 -13.47 -24.66
CA GLY A 82 -19.75 -14.22 -24.23
C GLY A 82 -19.63 -14.88 -22.87
N PHE A 83 -18.67 -14.47 -22.03
CA PHE A 83 -18.50 -14.99 -20.67
C PHE A 83 -18.98 -13.97 -19.63
N ASP A 84 -19.75 -14.44 -18.63
CA ASP A 84 -20.02 -13.67 -17.41
C ASP A 84 -18.84 -13.86 -16.45
N TYR A 85 -17.92 -12.89 -16.45
CA TYR A 85 -16.75 -12.87 -15.58
C TYR A 85 -16.91 -11.76 -14.55
N ARG A 86 -16.84 -12.11 -13.27
CA ARG A 86 -16.77 -11.16 -12.17
C ARG A 86 -15.39 -11.28 -11.52
N PRO A 87 -14.52 -10.28 -11.69
CA PRO A 87 -13.24 -10.26 -10.97
C PRO A 87 -13.49 -10.22 -9.47
N ASP A 88 -12.54 -10.76 -8.71
CA ASP A 88 -12.53 -10.58 -7.26
C ASP A 88 -12.08 -9.15 -6.96
N GLU A 89 -12.98 -8.36 -6.39
CA GLU A 89 -12.74 -6.95 -6.01
C GLU A 89 -12.40 -6.85 -4.52
N THR A 90 -11.74 -7.86 -3.95
CA THR A 90 -11.31 -7.76 -2.55
C THR A 90 -10.28 -6.65 -2.39
N ASP A 91 -10.71 -5.55 -1.77
CA ASP A 91 -9.84 -4.46 -1.33
C ASP A 91 -8.78 -5.00 -0.36
N THR A 92 -7.53 -5.09 -0.82
CA THR A 92 -6.38 -5.31 0.06
C THR A 92 -6.06 -3.99 0.77
N PRO A 93 -6.07 -3.93 2.11
CA PRO A 93 -5.72 -2.72 2.84
C PRO A 93 -4.30 -2.25 2.49
N ASP A 94 -4.13 -0.94 2.29
CA ASP A 94 -2.81 -0.33 2.16
C ASP A 94 -2.11 -0.37 3.53
N ILE A 95 -1.20 -1.34 3.68
CA ILE A 95 -0.42 -1.55 4.90
C ILE A 95 0.87 -0.73 4.93
N GLY A 96 1.17 0.07 3.89
CA GLY A 96 2.37 0.87 3.77
C GLY A 96 3.64 0.04 3.54
N VAL A 97 4.33 0.27 2.42
CA VAL A 97 5.53 -0.48 1.98
C VAL A 97 6.67 -0.49 3.01
N VAL A 98 6.77 0.55 3.85
CA VAL A 98 7.87 0.72 4.81
C VAL A 98 7.55 0.17 6.21
N ASP A 99 6.27 0.07 6.61
CA ASP A 99 5.88 -0.23 8.01
C ASP A 99 6.24 -1.66 8.45
N ARG A 100 6.47 -2.55 7.47
CA ARG A 100 6.95 -3.93 7.69
C ARG A 100 8.35 -4.20 7.14
N ARG A 101 8.92 -3.24 6.43
CA ARG A 101 10.21 -3.42 5.75
C ARG A 101 11.35 -3.66 6.73
N TYR A 102 11.29 -3.04 7.91
CA TYR A 102 12.25 -3.25 9.01
C TYR A 102 11.62 -4.03 10.18
N GLY A 103 10.70 -4.94 9.84
CA GLY A 103 9.77 -5.57 10.77
C GLY A 103 8.66 -4.63 11.23
N ILE A 104 7.87 -5.02 12.24
CA ILE A 104 6.80 -4.17 12.77
C ILE A 104 7.36 -2.86 13.35
N ALA A 105 6.88 -1.72 12.85
CA ALA A 105 7.32 -0.39 13.26
C ALA A 105 6.21 0.48 13.87
N ASN A 106 4.95 0.06 13.77
CA ASN A 106 3.80 0.79 14.31
C ASN A 106 3.37 0.25 15.69
N SER A 107 3.36 1.13 16.68
CA SER A 107 3.00 0.79 18.06
C SER A 107 1.52 0.42 18.23
N TYR A 108 0.62 0.99 17.40
CA TYR A 108 -0.79 0.63 17.37
C TYR A 108 -1.00 -0.78 16.81
N THR A 109 -0.35 -1.10 15.67
CA THR A 109 -0.49 -2.43 15.09
C THR A 109 0.09 -3.51 16.00
N ALA A 110 1.22 -3.25 16.65
CA ALA A 110 1.82 -4.17 17.61
C ALA A 110 0.91 -4.45 18.81
N ALA A 111 0.20 -3.43 19.29
CA ALA A 111 -0.72 -3.57 20.41
C ALA A 111 -2.04 -4.27 20.04
N THR A 112 -2.52 -4.08 18.81
CA THR A 112 -3.82 -4.60 18.37
C THR A 112 -3.72 -5.98 17.69
N TYR A 113 -2.64 -6.23 16.94
CA TYR A 113 -2.52 -7.41 16.08
C TYR A 113 -1.26 -8.25 16.34
N GLY A 114 -0.42 -7.89 17.32
CA GLY A 114 0.85 -8.59 17.51
C GLY A 114 1.72 -8.47 16.26
N TYR A 115 2.25 -9.59 15.75
CA TYR A 115 2.98 -9.64 14.50
C TYR A 115 2.07 -9.90 13.28
N HIS A 116 0.79 -10.21 13.47
CA HIS A 116 -0.16 -10.38 12.37
C HIS A 116 -0.43 -9.10 11.60
N PHE A 117 -0.86 -9.27 10.35
CA PHE A 117 -1.46 -8.18 9.58
C PHE A 117 -2.86 -7.86 10.09
N PRO A 118 -3.29 -6.60 10.03
CA PRO A 118 -4.70 -6.27 10.22
C PRO A 118 -5.53 -7.08 9.22
N THR A 119 -6.53 -7.81 9.70
CA THR A 119 -7.37 -8.62 8.82
C THR A 119 -8.20 -7.72 7.91
N PRO A 120 -8.13 -7.89 6.57
CA PRO A 120 -9.05 -7.23 5.67
C PRO A 120 -10.49 -7.63 6.00
N ARG A 121 -11.45 -6.73 5.81
CA ARG A 121 -12.87 -7.13 5.76
C ARG A 121 -13.04 -8.05 4.56
N THR A 122 -13.17 -9.35 4.79
CA THR A 122 -13.49 -10.29 3.73
C THR A 122 -14.91 -10.00 3.23
N GLY A 123 -15.02 -9.26 2.13
CA GLY A 123 -16.13 -9.46 1.21
C GLY A 123 -16.09 -10.92 0.78
N ARG A 124 -17.24 -11.62 0.79
CA ARG A 124 -17.32 -12.96 0.22
C ARG A 124 -16.94 -12.85 -1.25
N ALA A 125 -15.71 -13.23 -1.60
CA ALA A 125 -15.30 -13.43 -2.98
C ALA A 125 -16.17 -14.53 -3.57
N ASN A 126 -17.21 -14.14 -4.31
CA ASN A 126 -18.07 -15.07 -5.02
C ASN A 126 -17.45 -15.29 -6.39
N VAL A 127 -16.29 -15.97 -6.41
CA VAL A 127 -15.59 -16.26 -7.66
C VAL A 127 -16.41 -17.30 -8.42
N GLN A 128 -17.08 -16.88 -9.48
CA GLN A 128 -17.74 -17.81 -10.37
C GLN A 128 -16.69 -18.68 -11.06
N ALA A 129 -16.79 -20.01 -10.87
CA ALA A 129 -15.86 -20.95 -11.49
C ALA A 129 -16.03 -20.92 -13.02
N LEU A 130 -15.02 -20.45 -13.74
CA LEU A 130 -14.97 -20.49 -15.19
C LEU A 130 -14.66 -21.92 -15.66
N GLY A 131 -15.42 -22.41 -16.65
CA GLY A 131 -15.06 -23.62 -17.40
C GLY A 131 -13.79 -23.41 -18.24
N GLU A 132 -13.28 -24.47 -18.87
CA GLU A 132 -12.02 -24.44 -19.62
C GLU A 132 -11.97 -23.34 -20.71
N ALA A 133 -13.04 -23.22 -21.50
CA ALA A 133 -13.13 -22.16 -22.51
C ALA A 133 -13.05 -20.75 -21.90
N GLY A 134 -13.69 -20.54 -20.74
CA GLY A 134 -13.62 -19.27 -20.01
C GLY A 134 -12.24 -18.99 -19.45
N ARG A 135 -11.54 -20.02 -18.94
CA ARG A 135 -10.14 -19.88 -18.49
C ARG A 135 -9.20 -19.52 -19.63
N ILE A 136 -9.37 -20.15 -20.80
CA ILE A 136 -8.58 -19.82 -22.00
C ILE A 136 -8.90 -18.40 -22.49
N ALA A 137 -10.18 -17.98 -22.44
CA ALA A 137 -10.55 -16.62 -22.80
C ALA A 137 -9.94 -15.58 -21.84
N LEU A 138 -9.95 -15.86 -20.53
CA LEU A 138 -9.43 -14.96 -19.50
C LEU A 138 -7.90 -14.85 -19.54
N SER A 139 -7.20 -15.99 -19.52
CA SER A 139 -5.74 -16.06 -19.28
C SER A 139 -4.93 -16.57 -20.48
N GLY A 140 -5.59 -16.86 -21.61
CA GLY A 140 -4.94 -17.45 -22.78
C GLY A 140 -4.73 -18.96 -22.66
N LYS A 141 -4.21 -19.54 -23.75
CA LYS A 141 -3.78 -20.95 -23.74
C LYS A 141 -2.48 -21.07 -22.94
N PRO A 142 -2.29 -22.13 -22.13
CA PRO A 142 -1.01 -22.42 -21.52
C PRO A 142 0.10 -22.53 -22.57
N ARG A 143 1.31 -22.12 -22.18
CA ARG A 143 2.53 -22.31 -22.94
C ARG A 143 2.89 -23.80 -23.01
N ALA A 144 3.82 -24.15 -23.89
CA ALA A 144 4.26 -25.54 -24.10
C ALA A 144 4.84 -26.21 -22.84
N ASP A 145 5.33 -25.42 -21.88
CA ASP A 145 5.84 -25.85 -20.58
C ASP A 145 4.74 -25.98 -19.50
N GLY A 146 3.47 -25.80 -19.87
CA GLY A 146 2.32 -25.86 -18.97
C GLY A 146 2.09 -24.59 -18.15
N ARG A 147 2.91 -23.54 -18.28
CA ARG A 147 2.72 -22.27 -17.57
C ARG A 147 1.65 -21.42 -18.25
N LEU A 148 1.01 -20.54 -17.48
CA LEU A 148 0.10 -19.53 -18.04
C LEU A 148 0.85 -18.60 -18.98
N ASP A 149 0.17 -18.13 -20.02
CA ASP A 149 0.69 -17.07 -20.86
C ASP A 149 0.37 -15.69 -20.21
N PRO A 150 1.35 -14.97 -19.63
CA PRO A 150 1.11 -13.69 -18.96
C PRO A 150 0.50 -12.62 -19.86
N ASP A 151 0.66 -12.76 -21.18
CA ASP A 151 0.15 -11.87 -22.23
C ASP A 151 -1.05 -12.48 -22.99
N GLY A 152 -1.54 -13.64 -22.54
CA GLY A 152 -2.65 -14.35 -23.13
C GLY A 152 -4.02 -13.87 -22.66
N GLY A 153 -5.03 -14.06 -23.51
CA GLY A 153 -6.43 -13.81 -23.18
C GLY A 153 -6.75 -12.35 -22.84
N CYS A 154 -7.88 -12.14 -22.18
CA CYS A 154 -8.37 -10.83 -21.78
C CYS A 154 -7.46 -10.14 -20.75
N VAL A 155 -6.81 -10.89 -19.85
CA VAL A 155 -5.84 -10.32 -18.90
C VAL A 155 -4.63 -9.76 -19.64
N GLY A 156 -4.08 -10.49 -20.60
CA GLY A 156 -2.96 -10.01 -21.41
C GLY A 156 -3.30 -8.80 -22.27
N GLU A 157 -4.52 -8.75 -22.81
CA GLU A 157 -5.03 -7.59 -23.53
C GLU A 157 -5.13 -6.35 -22.64
N ALA A 158 -5.71 -6.50 -21.44
CA ALA A 158 -5.78 -5.43 -20.44
C ALA A 158 -4.39 -4.91 -20.07
N LYS A 159 -3.44 -5.81 -19.80
CA LYS A 159 -2.05 -5.45 -19.49
C LYS A 159 -1.38 -4.67 -20.61
N ARG A 160 -1.51 -5.10 -21.87
CA ARG A 160 -0.94 -4.37 -23.02
C ARG A 160 -1.53 -2.98 -23.16
N ARG A 161 -2.85 -2.86 -22.96
CA ARG A 161 -3.52 -1.55 -23.01
C ARG A 161 -3.01 -0.60 -21.93
N LEU A 162 -2.85 -1.08 -20.71
CA LEU A 162 -2.31 -0.31 -19.59
C LEU A 162 -0.81 -0.02 -19.72
N ALA A 163 -0.03 -0.93 -20.31
CA ALA A 163 1.40 -0.74 -20.57
C ALA A 163 1.68 0.22 -21.74
N GLY A 164 0.81 0.25 -22.75
CA GLY A 164 1.02 0.97 -24.01
C GLY A 164 1.97 0.25 -24.97
N ASP A 165 2.04 0.74 -26.21
CA ASP A 165 2.58 0.04 -27.40
C ASP A 165 4.02 -0.49 -27.29
N LYS A 166 4.83 0.06 -26.37
CA LYS A 166 6.26 -0.28 -26.22
C LYS A 166 6.63 -0.61 -24.77
N GLY A 167 5.64 -0.70 -23.89
CA GLY A 167 5.84 -0.87 -22.46
C GLY A 167 5.57 -2.29 -21.98
N THR A 168 6.16 -2.65 -20.86
CA THR A 168 5.77 -3.83 -20.08
C THR A 168 4.83 -3.41 -18.97
N PHE A 169 3.78 -4.20 -18.72
CA PHE A 169 2.87 -3.93 -17.61
C PHE A 169 3.53 -4.17 -16.25
N GLY A 170 3.29 -3.28 -15.30
CA GLY A 170 3.74 -3.41 -13.92
C GLY A 170 5.16 -2.87 -13.66
N PRO A 171 5.78 -3.27 -12.53
CA PRO A 171 7.05 -2.73 -12.07
C PRO A 171 8.21 -3.10 -13.00
N ASP A 172 9.17 -2.17 -13.15
CA ASP A 172 10.41 -2.43 -13.87
C ASP A 172 11.40 -3.23 -13.02
N GLU A 173 12.11 -4.17 -13.65
CA GLU A 173 13.06 -5.06 -12.98
C GLU A 173 14.26 -4.34 -12.37
N ILE A 174 14.73 -3.23 -12.95
CA ILE A 174 15.83 -2.45 -12.38
C ILE A 174 15.41 -1.83 -11.06
N ALA A 175 14.26 -1.15 -11.02
CA ALA A 175 13.73 -0.53 -9.81
C ALA A 175 13.39 -1.59 -8.75
N ARG A 176 12.77 -2.71 -9.16
CA ARG A 176 12.45 -3.85 -8.28
C ARG A 176 13.71 -4.44 -7.66
N ARG A 177 14.77 -4.65 -8.46
CA ARG A 177 16.04 -5.17 -7.98
C ARG A 177 16.73 -4.20 -7.02
N ILE A 178 16.78 -2.90 -7.33
CA ILE A 178 17.33 -1.89 -6.40
C ILE A 178 16.57 -1.95 -5.07
N ASN A 179 15.25 -2.01 -5.10
CA ASN A 179 14.42 -2.11 -3.89
C ASN A 179 14.71 -3.37 -3.07
N MET A 180 14.78 -4.55 -3.70
CA MET A 180 14.97 -5.82 -2.99
C MET A 180 16.42 -6.04 -2.53
N ASP A 181 17.40 -5.78 -3.40
CA ASP A 181 18.80 -6.08 -3.13
C ASP A 181 19.37 -5.13 -2.06
N SER A 182 18.95 -3.87 -2.06
CA SER A 182 19.39 -2.90 -1.03
C SER A 182 18.91 -3.30 0.37
N TYR A 183 17.70 -3.84 0.50
CA TYR A 183 17.18 -4.38 1.75
C TYR A 183 18.04 -5.56 2.24
N VAL A 184 18.23 -6.58 1.40
CA VAL A 184 19.01 -7.79 1.76
C VAL A 184 20.47 -7.45 2.08
N ARG A 185 21.05 -6.46 1.42
CA ARG A 185 22.43 -6.01 1.66
C ARG A 185 22.54 -5.18 2.92
N SER A 186 21.61 -4.27 3.17
CA SER A 186 21.62 -3.40 4.35
C SER A 186 21.45 -4.19 5.65
N GLU A 187 20.67 -5.27 5.65
CA GLU A 187 20.54 -6.20 6.78
C GLU A 187 21.90 -6.76 7.26
N LYS A 188 22.85 -6.91 6.33
CA LYS A 188 24.20 -7.44 6.57
C LYS A 188 25.24 -6.35 6.81
N ASP A 189 24.88 -5.08 6.72
CA ASP A 189 25.79 -3.96 6.95
C ASP A 189 26.24 -3.93 8.43
N PRO A 190 27.54 -3.75 8.73
CA PRO A 190 28.03 -3.72 10.10
C PRO A 190 27.32 -2.73 11.03
N ARG A 191 26.82 -1.60 10.49
CA ARG A 191 26.06 -0.60 11.25
C ARG A 191 24.68 -1.12 11.63
N VAL A 192 24.00 -1.82 10.74
CA VAL A 192 22.70 -2.45 11.00
C VAL A 192 22.86 -3.63 11.96
N LEU A 193 23.87 -4.47 11.77
CA LEU A 193 24.19 -5.54 12.71
C LEU A 193 24.51 -5.01 14.12
N ALA A 194 25.11 -3.83 14.24
CA ALA A 194 25.29 -3.17 15.54
C ALA A 194 23.97 -2.71 16.15
N ALA A 195 23.07 -2.13 15.36
CA ALA A 195 21.72 -1.77 15.79
C ALA A 195 20.91 -3.01 16.24
N PHE A 196 21.04 -4.13 15.54
CA PHE A 196 20.44 -5.41 15.92
C PHE A 196 20.94 -5.87 17.29
N ARG A 197 22.26 -5.86 17.55
CA ARG A 197 22.80 -6.20 18.88
C ARG A 197 22.25 -5.31 20.00
N GLY A 198 22.10 -4.00 19.73
CA GLY A 198 21.49 -3.07 20.67
C GLY A 198 20.02 -3.42 20.96
N TRP A 199 19.27 -3.72 19.91
CA TRP A 199 17.86 -4.13 20.01
C TRP A 199 17.71 -5.48 20.72
N SER A 200 18.50 -6.49 20.38
CA SER A 200 18.49 -7.80 21.03
C SER A 200 18.78 -7.70 22.52
N SER A 201 19.72 -6.82 22.90
CA SER A 201 20.02 -6.56 24.32
C SER A 201 18.84 -5.92 25.04
N CYS A 202 18.12 -5.02 24.37
CA CYS A 202 16.89 -4.41 24.89
C CYS A 202 15.75 -5.43 25.05
N MET A 203 15.58 -6.34 24.08
CA MET A 203 14.60 -7.43 24.13
C MET A 203 14.94 -8.42 25.25
N ALA A 204 16.22 -8.77 25.41
CA ALA A 204 16.69 -9.68 26.46
C ALA A 204 16.42 -9.14 27.85
N ALA A 205 16.59 -7.83 28.06
CA ALA A 205 16.23 -7.17 29.33
C ALA A 205 14.72 -7.22 29.64
N ARG A 206 13.87 -7.45 28.63
CA ARG A 206 12.43 -7.65 28.75
C ARG A 206 12.01 -9.13 28.77
N GLY A 207 12.97 -10.06 28.79
CA GLY A 207 12.71 -11.50 28.84
C GLY A 207 12.56 -12.19 27.48
N TYR A 208 12.79 -11.47 26.37
CA TYR A 208 12.68 -12.02 25.01
C TYR A 208 14.07 -12.20 24.38
N ARG A 209 14.34 -13.34 23.71
CA ARG A 209 15.65 -13.61 23.09
C ARG A 209 15.53 -13.83 21.60
N TYR A 210 15.99 -12.85 20.83
CA TYR A 210 16.01 -12.85 19.37
C TYR A 210 17.29 -12.17 18.87
N GLY A 211 17.89 -12.66 17.78
CA GLY A 211 19.10 -12.09 17.18
C GLY A 211 18.81 -10.92 16.24
N SER A 212 17.64 -10.92 15.63
CA SER A 212 17.14 -9.86 14.76
C SER A 212 15.63 -9.64 14.94
N PRO A 213 15.08 -8.49 14.52
CA PRO A 213 13.63 -8.28 14.47
C PRO A 213 12.89 -9.33 13.62
N MET A 214 13.53 -9.86 12.57
CA MET A 214 12.92 -10.88 11.72
C MET A 214 12.77 -12.21 12.47
N ASP A 215 13.75 -12.58 13.31
CA ASP A 215 13.65 -13.79 14.14
C ASP A 215 12.43 -13.74 15.10
N ALA A 216 12.02 -12.55 15.52
CA ALA A 216 10.86 -12.38 16.39
C ALA A 216 9.53 -12.48 15.63
N ILE A 217 9.50 -12.01 14.38
CA ILE A 217 8.36 -12.12 13.48
C ILE A 217 8.17 -13.58 13.03
N ASP A 218 9.28 -14.26 12.72
CA ASP A 218 9.30 -15.63 12.22
C ASP A 218 9.20 -16.69 13.34
N ASP A 219 8.95 -16.26 14.58
CA ASP A 219 8.82 -17.17 15.71
C ASP A 219 7.61 -18.12 15.52
N PRO A 220 7.83 -19.44 15.42
CA PRO A 220 6.76 -20.40 15.16
C PRO A 220 5.64 -20.40 16.21
N ARG A 221 5.91 -19.87 17.42
CA ARG A 221 4.90 -19.73 18.48
C ARG A 221 3.79 -18.73 18.12
N PHE A 222 4.04 -17.84 17.17
CA PHE A 222 3.11 -16.80 16.71
C PHE A 222 2.39 -17.17 15.39
N GLY A 223 2.44 -18.43 14.97
CA GLY A 223 1.81 -18.90 13.73
C GLY A 223 0.29 -19.14 13.79
N LYS A 224 -0.40 -18.78 14.89
CA LYS A 224 -1.85 -18.99 15.04
C LYS A 224 -2.64 -17.99 14.19
N ALA A 225 -3.94 -18.21 13.97
CA ALA A 225 -4.74 -17.29 13.15
C ALA A 225 -4.96 -15.91 13.79
N THR A 226 -4.83 -15.81 15.11
CA THR A 226 -5.06 -14.60 15.89
C THR A 226 -3.98 -14.43 16.94
N ALA A 227 -3.54 -13.19 17.14
CA ALA A 227 -2.52 -12.86 18.11
C ALA A 227 -2.96 -13.20 19.54
N GLU A 228 -2.10 -13.91 20.27
CA GLU A 228 -2.29 -14.16 21.70
C GLU A 228 -1.51 -13.14 22.56
N SER A 229 -1.80 -13.10 23.85
CA SER A 229 -1.20 -12.11 24.78
C SER A 229 0.33 -12.11 24.77
N THR A 230 0.96 -13.27 24.67
CA THR A 230 2.42 -13.41 24.57
C THR A 230 2.95 -12.74 23.31
N GLU A 231 2.31 -12.96 22.16
CA GLU A 231 2.69 -12.33 20.89
C GLU A 231 2.56 -10.82 20.97
N ILE A 232 1.40 -10.32 21.42
CA ILE A 232 1.14 -8.88 21.57
C ILE A 232 2.19 -8.25 22.49
N SER A 233 2.49 -8.87 23.64
CA SER A 233 3.51 -8.36 24.56
C SER A 233 4.91 -8.33 23.93
N THR A 234 5.24 -9.33 23.11
CA THR A 234 6.51 -9.43 22.39
C THR A 234 6.61 -8.36 21.30
N ALA A 235 5.58 -8.18 20.48
CA ALA A 235 5.54 -7.17 19.42
C ALA A 235 5.60 -5.75 19.99
N ARG A 236 4.92 -5.48 21.13
CA ARG A 236 5.03 -4.19 21.83
C ARG A 236 6.46 -3.94 22.31
N ALA A 237 7.09 -4.94 22.93
CA ALA A 237 8.49 -4.85 23.36
C ALA A 237 9.44 -4.61 22.17
N ASP A 238 9.19 -5.25 21.03
CA ASP A 238 9.95 -5.07 19.79
C ASP A 238 9.91 -3.60 19.33
N VAL A 239 8.71 -3.02 19.13
CA VAL A 239 8.56 -1.63 18.70
C VAL A 239 9.21 -0.65 19.69
N GLU A 240 9.03 -0.86 21.00
CA GLU A 240 9.68 -0.04 22.02
C GLU A 240 11.22 -0.14 21.96
N CYS A 241 11.75 -1.35 21.76
CA CYS A 241 13.19 -1.56 21.65
C CYS A 241 13.75 -0.95 20.37
N LYS A 242 13.06 -1.08 19.24
CA LYS A 242 13.41 -0.41 17.97
C LYS A 242 13.47 1.11 18.14
N LYS A 243 12.47 1.69 18.82
CA LYS A 243 12.44 3.12 19.14
C LYS A 243 13.62 3.53 20.03
N LYS A 244 13.88 2.77 21.10
CA LYS A 244 14.95 3.07 22.07
C LYS A 244 16.35 3.02 21.44
N THR A 245 16.58 2.11 20.50
CA THR A 245 17.89 1.90 19.90
C THR A 245 18.09 2.65 18.58
N GLY A 246 17.03 3.28 18.04
CA GLY A 246 17.09 3.91 16.72
C GLY A 246 17.34 2.91 15.59
N LEU A 247 16.95 1.64 15.77
CA LEU A 247 17.24 0.56 14.82
C LEU A 247 16.67 0.87 13.44
N VAL A 248 15.37 1.22 13.38
CA VAL A 248 14.66 1.49 12.12
C VAL A 248 15.33 2.62 11.35
N ARG A 249 15.68 3.72 12.05
CA ARG A 249 16.35 4.86 11.43
C ARG A 249 17.73 4.49 10.89
N THR A 250 18.53 3.76 11.68
CA THR A 250 19.87 3.32 11.27
C THR A 250 19.80 2.43 10.02
N TRP A 251 18.87 1.48 9.99
CA TRP A 251 18.68 0.60 8.84
C TRP A 251 18.24 1.38 7.61
N PHE A 252 17.25 2.26 7.77
CA PHE A 252 16.78 3.16 6.70
C PHE A 252 17.90 4.02 6.11
N ASP A 253 18.73 4.66 6.93
CA ASP A 253 19.79 5.53 6.46
C ASP A 253 20.88 4.74 5.69
N VAL A 254 21.24 3.56 6.18
CA VAL A 254 22.18 2.63 5.51
C VAL A 254 21.64 2.23 4.15
N GLU A 255 20.39 1.84 4.10
CA GLU A 255 19.79 1.35 2.87
C GLU A 255 19.56 2.47 1.86
N SER A 256 19.10 3.64 2.30
CA SER A 256 18.92 4.81 1.45
C SER A 256 20.23 5.19 0.75
N ALA A 257 21.36 5.14 1.46
CA ALA A 257 22.67 5.38 0.86
C ALA A 257 23.02 4.34 -0.22
N MET A 258 22.70 3.06 0.00
CA MET A 258 22.90 2.01 -1.00
C MET A 258 22.02 2.25 -2.23
N GLN A 259 20.74 2.58 -2.03
CA GLN A 259 19.81 2.87 -3.11
C GLN A 259 20.24 4.08 -3.91
N GLN A 260 20.65 5.17 -3.27
CA GLN A 260 21.11 6.38 -3.96
C GLN A 260 22.30 6.07 -4.88
N SER A 261 23.29 5.31 -4.41
CA SER A 261 24.41 4.86 -5.23
C SER A 261 23.96 4.05 -6.46
N GLU A 262 22.99 3.15 -6.31
CA GLU A 262 22.47 2.37 -7.45
C GLU A 262 21.60 3.21 -8.39
N ILE A 263 20.89 4.20 -7.85
CA ILE A 263 20.10 5.15 -8.65
C ILE A 263 21.02 5.98 -9.53
N ASP A 264 22.09 6.54 -8.96
CA ASP A 264 23.06 7.37 -9.69
C ASP A 264 23.71 6.58 -10.83
N LYS A 265 24.03 5.29 -10.62
CA LYS A 265 24.55 4.39 -11.66
C LYS A 265 23.55 4.07 -12.78
N ASN A 266 22.25 4.15 -12.50
CA ASN A 266 21.18 3.77 -13.42
C ASN A 266 20.29 4.97 -13.83
N ALA A 267 20.78 6.22 -13.66
CA ALA A 267 19.96 7.42 -13.73
C ALA A 267 19.10 7.54 -15.01
N GLU A 268 19.68 7.26 -16.17
CA GLU A 268 18.96 7.32 -17.45
C GLU A 268 17.85 6.27 -17.54
N SER A 269 18.15 5.03 -17.15
CA SER A 269 17.18 3.94 -17.10
C SER A 269 16.05 4.25 -16.12
N LEU A 270 16.38 4.74 -14.93
CA LEU A 270 15.40 5.10 -13.91
C LEU A 270 14.53 6.29 -14.30
N ALA A 271 15.07 7.26 -15.04
CA ALA A 271 14.27 8.34 -15.61
C ALA A 271 13.23 7.82 -16.62
N ARG A 272 13.57 6.81 -17.43
CA ARG A 272 12.60 6.13 -18.30
C ARG A 272 11.57 5.34 -17.51
N ILE A 273 12.01 4.61 -16.48
CA ILE A 273 11.15 3.80 -15.62
C ILE A 273 10.11 4.66 -14.92
N LYS A 274 10.52 5.82 -14.38
CA LYS A 274 9.61 6.77 -13.73
C LYS A 274 8.52 7.25 -14.71
N ARG A 275 8.90 7.67 -15.91
CA ARG A 275 7.93 8.09 -16.94
C ARG A 275 6.98 6.95 -17.33
N HIS A 276 7.51 5.74 -17.51
CA HIS A 276 6.69 4.57 -17.84
C HIS A 276 5.71 4.21 -16.73
N LYS A 277 6.13 4.29 -15.46
CA LYS A 277 5.25 4.15 -14.29
C LYS A 277 4.11 5.18 -14.35
N GLU A 278 4.43 6.45 -14.52
CA GLU A 278 3.46 7.55 -14.59
C GLU A 278 2.46 7.38 -15.74
N ASP A 279 2.94 6.95 -16.92
CA ASP A 279 2.09 6.68 -18.08
C ASP A 279 1.11 5.52 -17.83
N GLN A 280 1.55 4.44 -17.19
CA GLN A 280 0.66 3.32 -16.81
C GLN A 280 -0.44 3.77 -15.85
N LEU A 281 -0.09 4.57 -14.83
CA LEU A 281 -1.06 5.10 -13.86
C LEU A 281 -2.06 6.05 -14.51
N LYS A 282 -1.59 6.90 -15.44
CA LYS A 282 -2.47 7.79 -16.21
C LYS A 282 -3.48 7.00 -17.05
N ARG A 283 -3.05 5.93 -17.72
CA ARG A 283 -3.96 5.06 -18.48
C ARG A 283 -4.96 4.37 -17.56
N ALA A 284 -4.49 3.79 -16.46
CA ALA A 284 -5.37 3.13 -15.49
C ALA A 284 -6.44 4.06 -14.93
N ALA A 285 -6.06 5.30 -14.58
CA ALA A 285 -7.03 6.30 -14.11
C ALA A 285 -8.06 6.67 -15.19
N ALA A 286 -7.66 6.72 -16.47
CA ALA A 286 -8.58 7.00 -17.58
C ALA A 286 -9.61 5.88 -17.77
N GLU A 287 -9.20 4.60 -17.74
CA GLU A 287 -10.11 3.46 -17.88
C GLU A 287 -11.20 3.45 -16.80
N ILE A 288 -10.83 3.79 -15.56
CA ILE A 288 -11.77 3.83 -14.44
C ILE A 288 -12.71 5.05 -14.52
N GLY A 289 -12.21 6.18 -15.04
CA GLY A 289 -12.99 7.39 -15.23
C GLY A 289 -14.03 7.29 -16.36
N GLU A 290 -13.74 6.51 -17.40
CA GLU A 290 -14.66 6.25 -18.53
C GLU A 290 -15.72 5.19 -18.21
N SER A 291 -15.52 4.38 -17.17
CA SER A 291 -16.42 3.30 -16.76
C SER A 291 -17.56 3.75 -15.80
N ARG A 292 -17.68 5.04 -15.50
CA ARG A 292 -18.72 5.61 -14.61
C ARG A 292 -19.83 6.35 -15.36
#